data_AF-A0A3A1WJZ9-F1
#
_entry.id   AF-A0A3A1WJZ9-F1
#
_cell.length_a   1.000
_cell.length_b   1.000
_cell.length_c   1.000
_cell.angle_alpha   90.00
_cell.angle_beta   90.00
_cell.angle_gamma   90.00
#
_symmetry.space_group_name_H-M   'P 1'
#
loop_
_entity.id
_entity.type
_entity.pdbx_description
1 polymer ?
#
loop_
_entity_poly.entity_id
_entity_poly.type
_entity_poly.pdbx_seq_one_letter_code
_entity_poly.pdbx_strand_id
1 'polypeptide(L)'
;MTDITNNSGGPIGLPNGQVIQPKATVDVQDWDDQSGHVVVKAWLKAKVLTTGKPAEPEQTGDGRDENGDTPEMAEMRKRFDASYAQAAGEIERLNGELAARDATIMELQASQASQASAGPAAGGEGEQDPPKPTFSVKDKGRGWFAIVDADGNEVTKSLRDDAVEGFDAKSDEDKAAFVDANKAD
;
A
#
# COMPACT_ATOMS: atom_id res chain seq x y z
N MET A 1 23.34 21.67 44.10
CA MET A 1 22.89 22.49 42.96
C MET A 1 23.61 21.94 41.76
N THR A 2 22.86 21.37 40.84
CA THR A 2 23.40 20.69 39.66
C THR A 2 22.63 21.21 38.46
N ASP A 3 23.37 21.67 37.45
CA ASP A 3 22.80 22.09 36.18
C ASP A 3 22.24 20.88 35.42
N ILE A 4 20.94 20.92 35.11
CA ILE A 4 20.25 19.86 34.38
C ILE A 4 19.69 20.41 33.08
N THR A 5 20.05 19.78 31.98
CA THR A 5 19.57 20.14 30.64
C THR A 5 18.49 19.17 30.17
N ASN A 6 17.38 19.70 29.65
CA ASN A 6 16.35 18.93 28.97
C ASN A 6 16.64 18.86 27.45
N ASN A 7 16.99 17.67 26.97
CA ASN A 7 17.32 17.44 25.56
C ASN A 7 16.10 17.06 24.70
N SER A 8 14.93 16.85 25.31
CA SER A 8 13.72 16.45 24.61
C SER A 8 13.03 17.62 23.90
N GLY A 9 12.04 17.28 23.06
CA GLY A 9 11.20 18.26 22.36
C GLY A 9 10.02 18.79 23.19
N GLY A 10 9.86 18.35 24.46
CA GLY A 10 8.76 18.77 25.32
C GLY A 10 9.22 19.19 26.72
N PRO A 11 8.37 19.89 27.50
CA PRO A 11 8.68 20.22 28.89
C PRO A 11 8.72 18.96 29.76
N ILE A 12 9.68 18.89 30.68
CA ILE A 12 9.83 17.76 31.61
C ILE A 12 9.65 18.25 33.04
N GLY A 13 8.73 17.63 33.77
CA GLY A 13 8.56 17.82 35.21
C GLY A 13 9.45 16.88 36.01
N LEU A 14 10.23 17.43 36.94
CA LEU A 14 10.98 16.67 37.93
C LEU A 14 10.07 16.24 39.11
N PRO A 15 10.44 15.19 39.85
CA PRO A 15 9.68 14.75 41.03
C PRO A 15 9.51 15.83 42.13
N ASN A 16 10.40 16.82 42.21
CA ASN A 16 10.24 18.00 43.09
C ASN A 16 9.19 19.03 42.58
N GLY A 17 8.53 18.76 41.44
CA GLY A 17 7.56 19.66 40.81
C GLY A 17 8.17 20.74 39.92
N GLN A 18 9.49 20.83 39.82
CA GLN A 18 10.19 21.78 38.96
C GLN A 18 10.07 21.35 37.49
N VAL A 19 9.69 22.27 36.60
CA VAL A 19 9.57 21.99 35.16
C VAL A 19 10.75 22.59 34.40
N ILE A 20 11.42 21.75 33.61
CA ILE A 20 12.52 22.14 32.71
C ILE A 20 11.96 22.23 31.29
N GLN A 21 11.97 23.43 30.72
CA GLN A 21 11.54 23.71 29.35
C GLN A 21 12.41 22.95 28.32
N PRO A 22 11.88 22.63 27.12
CA PRO A 22 12.65 21.93 26.10
C PRO A 22 13.90 22.72 25.72
N LYS A 23 15.03 22.04 25.61
CA LYS A 23 16.36 22.62 25.31
C LYS A 23 16.86 23.66 26.32
N ALA A 24 16.22 23.76 27.50
CA ALA A 24 16.68 24.64 28.57
C ALA A 24 17.58 23.89 29.55
N THR A 25 18.52 24.62 30.15
CA THR A 25 19.26 24.17 31.33
C THR A 25 18.76 24.93 32.54
N VAL A 26 18.49 24.21 33.61
CA VAL A 26 18.03 24.79 34.87
C VAL A 26 18.87 24.21 36.01
N ASP A 27 19.24 25.06 36.97
CA ASP A 27 19.87 24.61 38.20
C ASP A 27 18.81 23.95 39.11
N VAL A 28 19.07 22.70 39.45
CA VAL A 28 18.16 21.89 40.26
C VAL A 28 18.74 21.74 41.66
N GLN A 29 17.97 22.21 42.64
CA GLN A 29 18.26 21.98 44.07
C GLN A 29 17.96 20.52 44.42
N ASP A 30 18.75 19.97 45.34
CA ASP A 30 18.61 18.59 45.85
C ASP A 30 18.65 17.50 44.75
N TRP A 31 19.48 17.72 43.73
CA TRP A 31 19.61 16.81 42.58
C TRP A 31 19.95 15.37 42.98
N ASP A 32 20.74 15.16 44.04
CA ASP A 32 21.11 13.82 44.49
C ASP A 32 19.87 12.99 44.86
N ASP A 33 18.89 13.60 45.52
CA ASP A 33 17.61 12.95 45.86
C ASP A 33 16.74 12.71 44.62
N GLN A 34 16.76 13.62 43.65
CA GLN A 34 15.99 13.51 42.40
C GLN A 34 16.57 12.45 41.46
N SER A 35 17.90 12.37 41.36
CA SER A 35 18.64 11.45 40.48
C SER A 35 18.44 9.98 40.88
N GLY A 36 18.06 9.75 42.13
CA GLY A 36 17.68 8.43 42.66
C GLY A 36 16.36 7.90 42.11
N HIS A 37 15.46 8.76 41.66
CA HIS A 37 14.11 8.41 41.23
C HIS A 37 14.12 7.57 39.94
N VAL A 38 13.27 6.54 39.87
CA VAL A 38 13.25 5.58 38.76
C VAL A 38 13.02 6.25 37.39
N VAL A 39 12.16 7.27 37.35
CA VAL A 39 11.86 8.04 36.13
C VAL A 39 13.06 8.91 35.71
N VAL A 40 13.71 9.58 36.65
CA VAL A 40 14.88 10.43 36.36
C VAL A 40 16.06 9.58 35.88
N LYS A 41 16.28 8.41 36.47
CA LYS A 41 17.28 7.44 35.99
C LYS A 41 17.00 6.98 34.56
N ALA A 42 15.74 6.72 34.22
CA ALA A 42 15.35 6.37 32.86
C ALA A 42 15.65 7.52 31.88
N TRP A 43 15.34 8.77 32.27
CA TRP A 43 15.64 9.94 31.45
C TRP A 43 17.14 10.19 31.27
N LEU A 44 17.95 10.03 32.32
CA LEU A 44 19.40 10.12 32.22
C LEU A 44 19.97 9.01 31.32
N LYS A 45 19.50 7.77 31.49
CA LYS A 45 19.89 6.63 30.65
C LYS A 45 19.52 6.83 29.18
N ALA A 46 18.35 7.41 28.92
CA ALA A 46 17.87 7.74 27.58
C ALA A 46 18.46 9.06 27.03
N LYS A 47 19.34 9.74 27.77
CA LYS A 47 19.90 11.07 27.45
C LYS A 47 18.85 12.15 27.22
N VAL A 48 17.64 11.93 27.71
CA VAL A 48 16.54 12.91 27.74
C VAL A 48 16.88 14.06 28.69
N LEU A 49 17.53 13.74 29.82
CA LEU A 49 18.18 14.70 30.70
C LEU A 49 19.69 14.47 30.71
N THR A 50 20.47 15.54 30.87
CA THR A 50 21.93 15.47 31.07
C THR A 50 22.36 16.36 32.23
N THR A 51 23.30 15.87 33.04
CA THR A 51 23.89 16.59 34.18
C THR A 51 25.14 17.35 33.77
N GLY A 52 25.26 18.59 34.23
CA GLY A 52 26.39 19.48 33.96
C GLY A 52 25.97 20.68 33.12
N LYS A 53 26.79 21.75 33.16
CA LYS A 53 26.64 22.92 32.30
C LYS A 53 26.54 22.42 30.85
N PRO A 54 25.55 22.88 30.06
CA PRO A 54 25.35 22.40 28.71
C PRO A 54 26.69 22.46 27.98
N ALA A 55 27.03 21.40 27.24
CA ALA A 55 27.82 21.61 26.05
C ALA A 55 27.11 22.76 25.34
N GLU A 56 27.81 23.90 25.24
CA GLU A 56 27.37 25.10 24.54
C GLU A 56 26.54 24.61 23.36
N PRO A 57 25.26 25.02 23.21
CA PRO A 57 24.43 24.51 22.12
C PRO A 57 25.32 24.67 20.92
N GLU A 58 25.74 23.54 20.30
CA GLU A 58 26.76 23.63 19.27
C GLU A 58 26.19 24.67 18.34
N GLN A 59 26.87 25.83 18.33
CA GLN A 59 26.57 26.84 17.35
C GLN A 59 26.74 26.01 16.10
N THR A 60 25.63 25.81 15.40
CA THR A 60 25.64 25.33 14.02
C THR A 60 26.38 26.44 13.30
N GLY A 61 27.70 26.41 13.45
CA GLY A 61 28.62 27.32 12.82
C GLY A 61 28.33 27.20 11.33
N ASP A 62 28.51 28.31 10.64
CA ASP A 62 28.40 28.49 9.19
C ASP A 62 29.16 27.42 8.37
N GLY A 63 28.69 26.18 8.43
CA GLY A 63 29.03 25.04 7.58
C GLY A 63 27.86 24.72 6.66
N ARG A 64 27.05 25.73 6.36
CA ARG A 64 26.04 25.66 5.32
C ARG A 64 26.75 25.79 3.97
N ASP A 65 26.41 24.93 3.04
CA ASP A 65 26.95 24.99 1.68
C ASP A 65 26.34 26.17 0.90
N GLU A 66 26.69 26.28 -0.38
CA GLU A 66 26.16 27.30 -1.30
C GLU A 66 24.64 27.24 -1.48
N ASN A 67 24.01 26.13 -1.11
CA ASN A 67 22.55 25.95 -1.13
C ASN A 67 21.90 26.27 0.22
N GLY A 68 22.68 26.64 1.24
CA GLY A 68 22.21 26.85 2.60
C GLY A 68 22.01 25.54 3.37
N ASP A 69 22.46 24.41 2.82
CA ASP A 69 22.28 23.08 3.40
C ASP A 69 23.39 22.81 4.43
N THR A 70 23.05 22.29 5.61
CA THR A 70 24.04 21.69 6.50
C THR A 70 24.62 20.43 5.84
N PRO A 71 25.77 19.90 6.29
CA PRO A 71 26.36 18.70 5.70
C PRO A 71 25.38 17.51 5.63
N GLU A 72 24.53 17.37 6.65
CA GLU A 72 23.49 16.35 6.72
C GLU A 72 22.35 16.58 5.71
N MET A 73 21.96 17.84 5.48
CA MET A 73 20.95 18.20 4.48
C MET A 73 21.49 18.04 3.05
N ALA A 74 22.76 18.39 2.81
CA ALA A 74 23.42 18.19 1.53
C ALA A 74 23.52 16.70 1.17
N GLU A 75 23.83 15.84 2.15
CA GLU A 75 23.77 14.38 1.95
C GLU A 75 22.35 13.89 1.65
N MET A 76 21.34 14.41 2.37
CA MET A 76 19.94 14.05 2.13
C MET A 76 19.52 14.44 0.71
N ARG A 77 19.80 15.67 0.29
CA ARG A 77 19.54 16.17 -1.06
C ARG A 77 20.18 15.29 -2.14
N LYS A 78 21.45 14.93 -1.97
CA LYS A 78 22.15 14.03 -2.90
C LYS A 78 21.46 12.67 -3.02
N ARG A 79 20.95 12.12 -1.91
CA ARG A 79 20.18 10.86 -1.91
C ARG A 79 18.82 11.03 -2.60
N PHE A 80 18.14 12.15 -2.38
CA PHE A 80 16.88 12.46 -3.05
C PHE A 80 17.04 12.63 -4.57
N ASP A 81 18.05 13.37 -5.01
CA ASP A 81 18.34 13.57 -6.43
C ASP A 81 18.67 12.24 -7.13
N ALA A 82 19.46 11.38 -6.48
CA ALA A 82 19.73 10.04 -6.98
C ALA A 82 18.46 9.17 -7.06
N SER A 83 17.62 9.19 -6.02
CA SER A 83 16.36 8.47 -6.01
C SER A 83 15.39 8.98 -7.10
N TYR A 84 15.38 10.28 -7.36
CA TYR A 84 14.55 10.88 -8.40
C TYR A 84 15.02 10.47 -9.79
N ALA A 85 16.33 10.50 -10.04
CA ALA A 85 16.90 10.03 -11.31
C ALA A 85 16.63 8.53 -11.54
N GLN A 86 16.71 7.70 -10.49
CA GLN A 86 16.33 6.30 -10.57
C GLN A 86 14.84 6.12 -10.90
N ALA A 87 13.95 6.85 -10.21
CA ALA A 87 12.52 6.79 -10.48
C ALA A 87 12.17 7.26 -11.90
N ALA A 88 12.82 8.31 -12.40
CA ALA A 88 12.63 8.80 -13.76
C ALA A 88 13.05 7.76 -14.81
N GLY A 89 14.22 7.13 -14.64
CA GLY A 89 14.67 6.06 -15.53
C GLY A 89 13.76 4.83 -15.50
N GLU A 90 13.21 4.50 -14.32
CA GLU A 90 12.26 3.40 -14.16
C GLU A 90 10.94 3.67 -14.88
N ILE A 91 10.43 4.91 -14.81
CA ILE A 91 9.23 5.32 -15.56
C ILE A 91 9.46 5.19 -17.07
N GLU A 92 10.61 5.63 -17.57
CA GLU A 92 10.94 5.51 -18.99
C GLU A 92 11.02 4.04 -19.43
N ARG A 93 11.67 3.19 -18.62
CA ARG A 93 11.73 1.74 -18.85
C ARG A 93 10.34 1.11 -18.90
N LEU A 94 9.50 1.38 -17.91
CA LEU A 94 8.15 0.84 -17.83
C LEU A 94 7.27 1.30 -19.00
N ASN A 95 7.40 2.55 -19.44
CA ASN A 95 6.70 3.05 -20.63
C ASN A 95 7.15 2.32 -21.90
N GLY A 96 8.46 2.06 -22.05
CA GLY A 96 8.98 1.24 -23.15
C GLY A 96 8.45 -0.19 -23.15
N GLU A 97 8.36 -0.81 -21.97
CA GLU A 97 7.78 -2.16 -21.82
C GLU A 97 6.29 -2.22 -22.12
N LEU A 98 5.53 -1.20 -21.70
CA LEU A 98 4.10 -1.09 -22.04
C LEU A 98 3.91 -0.97 -23.55
N ALA A 99 4.68 -0.11 -24.23
CA ALA A 99 4.62 0.00 -25.68
C ALA A 99 4.97 -1.33 -26.40
N ALA A 100 5.96 -2.07 -25.90
CA ALA A 100 6.31 -3.37 -26.45
C ALA A 100 5.22 -4.44 -26.21
N ARG A 101 4.57 -4.41 -25.04
CA ARG A 101 3.42 -5.27 -24.73
C ARG A 101 2.22 -4.95 -25.63
N ASP A 102 1.92 -3.68 -25.84
CA ASP A 102 0.83 -3.25 -26.71
C ASP A 102 1.04 -3.73 -28.16
N ALA A 103 2.27 -3.65 -28.67
CA ALA A 103 2.62 -4.20 -29.99
C ALA A 103 2.40 -5.73 -30.05
N THR A 104 2.79 -6.45 -29.00
CA THR A 104 2.60 -7.90 -28.91
C THR A 104 1.10 -8.27 -28.87
N ILE A 105 0.30 -7.50 -28.14
CA ILE A 105 -1.15 -7.68 -28.08
C ILE A 105 -1.78 -7.47 -29.45
N MET A 106 -1.38 -6.42 -30.18
CA MET A 106 -1.85 -6.19 -31.55
C MET A 106 -1.50 -7.34 -32.49
N GLU A 107 -0.28 -7.88 -32.40
CA GLU A 107 0.14 -9.03 -33.21
C GLU A 107 -0.62 -10.31 -32.87
N LEU A 108 -0.87 -10.58 -31.59
CA LEU A 108 -1.70 -11.69 -31.14
C LEU A 108 -3.16 -11.52 -31.58
N GLN A 109 -3.71 -10.32 -31.53
CA GLN A 109 -5.06 -10.02 -32.00
C GLN A 109 -5.18 -10.17 -33.52
N ALA A 110 -4.19 -9.70 -34.28
CA ALA A 110 -4.14 -9.89 -35.73
C ALA A 110 -4.00 -11.36 -36.11
N SER A 111 -3.18 -12.12 -35.38
CA SER A 111 -3.01 -13.57 -35.55
C SER A 111 -4.29 -14.35 -35.21
N GLN A 112 -5.01 -13.95 -34.15
CA GLN A 112 -6.30 -14.54 -33.81
C GLN A 112 -7.38 -14.19 -34.83
N ALA A 113 -7.42 -12.96 -35.35
CA ALA A 113 -8.36 -12.55 -36.39
C ALA A 113 -8.10 -13.25 -37.75
N SER A 114 -6.83 -13.55 -38.06
CA SER A 114 -6.45 -14.31 -39.26
C SER A 114 -6.70 -15.81 -39.11
N GLN A 115 -6.51 -16.38 -37.93
CA GLN A 115 -6.94 -17.77 -37.65
C GLN A 115 -8.47 -17.92 -37.64
N ALA A 116 -9.20 -16.91 -37.17
CA ALA A 116 -10.67 -16.88 -37.23
C ALA A 116 -11.22 -16.73 -38.66
N SER A 117 -10.42 -16.23 -39.62
CA SER A 117 -10.81 -16.08 -41.03
C SER A 117 -10.24 -17.15 -41.97
N ALA A 118 -9.47 -18.11 -41.45
CA ALA A 118 -8.84 -19.20 -42.22
C ALA A 118 -9.31 -20.62 -41.83
N GLY A 119 -10.56 -20.77 -41.41
CA GLY A 119 -11.30 -22.05 -41.35
C GLY A 119 -12.40 -22.11 -42.44
N PRO A 120 -12.75 -23.29 -43.00
CA PRO A 120 -12.87 -23.47 -44.44
C PRO A 120 -14.23 -23.11 -45.05
N ALA A 121 -14.20 -22.45 -46.20
CA ALA A 121 -15.29 -22.44 -47.17
C ALA A 121 -15.17 -23.67 -48.09
N ALA A 122 -15.86 -24.77 -47.75
CA ALA A 122 -16.38 -25.76 -48.70
C ALA A 122 -17.26 -26.83 -48.01
N GLY A 123 -18.58 -26.68 -48.15
CA GLY A 123 -19.55 -27.78 -48.27
C GLY A 123 -19.88 -28.60 -47.03
N GLY A 124 -21.10 -28.43 -46.50
CA GLY A 124 -21.70 -29.36 -45.55
C GLY A 124 -22.72 -28.70 -44.65
N GLU A 125 -23.98 -28.82 -45.05
CA GLU A 125 -25.21 -28.89 -44.24
C GLU A 125 -25.05 -28.71 -42.71
N GLY A 126 -25.76 -27.69 -42.20
CA GLY A 126 -26.24 -27.52 -40.82
C GLY A 126 -25.45 -28.12 -39.67
N GLU A 127 -24.86 -27.26 -38.83
CA GLU A 127 -25.14 -27.29 -37.39
C GLU A 127 -24.78 -25.93 -36.79
N GLN A 128 -25.73 -25.36 -36.04
CA GLN A 128 -25.57 -24.11 -35.30
C GLN A 128 -24.66 -24.38 -34.09
N ASP A 129 -23.45 -23.81 -34.06
CA ASP A 129 -22.69 -23.72 -32.81
C ASP A 129 -23.45 -22.79 -31.85
N PRO A 130 -23.75 -23.24 -30.62
CA PRO A 130 -24.79 -22.65 -29.78
C PRO A 130 -24.37 -21.27 -29.22
N PRO A 131 -25.34 -20.41 -28.90
CA PRO A 131 -25.07 -19.11 -28.29
C PRO A 131 -24.30 -19.30 -26.98
N LYS A 132 -23.19 -18.58 -26.80
CA LYS A 132 -22.47 -18.50 -25.51
C LYS A 132 -23.50 -18.27 -24.40
N PRO A 133 -23.60 -19.15 -23.39
CA PRO A 133 -24.57 -18.95 -22.34
C PRO A 133 -24.04 -17.88 -21.39
N THR A 134 -24.55 -16.66 -21.52
CA THR A 134 -24.26 -15.57 -20.60
C THR A 134 -25.06 -15.79 -19.31
N PHE A 135 -24.50 -16.58 -18.39
CA PHE A 135 -25.06 -16.78 -17.06
C PHE A 135 -24.68 -15.63 -16.13
N SER A 136 -25.62 -15.11 -15.35
CA SER A 136 -25.39 -14.03 -14.38
C SER A 136 -26.00 -14.37 -13.02
N VAL A 137 -25.36 -13.93 -11.94
CA VAL A 137 -25.90 -14.09 -10.58
C VAL A 137 -26.94 -12.99 -10.31
N LYS A 138 -28.17 -13.40 -9.96
CA LYS A 138 -29.27 -12.54 -9.56
C LYS A 138 -29.51 -12.68 -8.06
N ASP A 139 -29.44 -11.57 -7.33
CA ASP A 139 -29.84 -11.49 -5.92
C ASP A 139 -31.38 -11.48 -5.79
N LYS A 140 -31.92 -12.41 -5.00
CA LYS A 140 -33.36 -12.54 -4.70
C LYS A 140 -33.72 -11.95 -3.34
N GLY A 141 -32.75 -11.42 -2.61
CA GLY A 141 -32.88 -10.85 -1.27
C GLY A 141 -32.85 -11.90 -0.16
N ARG A 142 -32.59 -11.44 1.08
CA ARG A 142 -32.46 -12.29 2.28
C ARG A 142 -31.35 -13.35 2.18
N GLY A 143 -30.26 -13.04 1.47
CA GLY A 143 -29.11 -13.95 1.30
C GLY A 143 -29.43 -15.18 0.46
N TRP A 144 -30.24 -14.98 -0.58
CA TRP A 144 -30.58 -15.99 -1.58
C TRP A 144 -30.30 -15.44 -2.97
N PHE A 145 -29.68 -16.26 -3.81
CA PHE A 145 -29.26 -15.93 -5.15
C PHE A 145 -29.80 -16.97 -6.14
N ALA A 146 -29.94 -16.62 -7.40
CA ALA A 146 -30.20 -17.57 -8.47
C ALA A 146 -29.36 -17.18 -9.68
N ILE A 147 -29.00 -18.16 -10.50
CA ILE A 147 -28.33 -17.88 -11.77
C ILE A 147 -29.41 -17.71 -12.84
N VAL A 148 -29.28 -16.63 -13.60
CA VAL A 148 -30.11 -16.35 -14.77
C VAL A 148 -29.36 -16.60 -16.06
N ASP A 149 -30.07 -17.02 -17.10
CA ASP A 149 -29.56 -17.11 -18.47
C ASP A 149 -29.54 -15.73 -19.17
N ALA A 150 -29.14 -15.74 -20.45
CA ALA A 150 -29.11 -14.57 -21.33
C ALA A 150 -30.48 -13.89 -21.48
N ASP A 151 -31.55 -14.68 -21.36
CA ASP A 151 -32.94 -14.27 -21.49
C ASP A 151 -33.52 -13.75 -20.15
N GLY A 152 -32.74 -13.82 -19.08
CA GLY A 152 -33.11 -13.39 -17.73
C GLY A 152 -33.97 -14.39 -16.96
N ASN A 153 -34.08 -15.64 -17.44
CA ASN A 153 -34.81 -16.71 -16.76
C ASN A 153 -33.93 -17.35 -15.70
N GLU A 154 -34.52 -17.64 -14.53
CA GLU A 154 -33.83 -18.38 -13.47
C GLU A 154 -33.64 -19.83 -13.90
N VAL A 155 -32.38 -20.23 -14.11
CA VAL A 155 -32.00 -21.57 -14.59
C VAL A 155 -31.51 -22.49 -13.46
N THR A 156 -31.39 -21.96 -12.23
CA THR A 156 -31.02 -22.73 -11.04
C THR A 156 -32.02 -22.54 -9.91
N LYS A 157 -32.00 -23.48 -8.95
CA LYS A 157 -32.65 -23.30 -7.65
C LYS A 157 -32.06 -22.11 -6.89
N SER A 158 -32.72 -21.71 -5.80
CA SER A 158 -32.20 -20.70 -4.88
C SER A 158 -30.92 -21.19 -4.20
N LEU A 159 -29.84 -20.46 -4.39
CA LEU A 159 -28.50 -20.70 -3.87
C LEU A 159 -28.18 -19.72 -2.73
N ARG A 160 -27.22 -20.07 -1.88
CA ARG A 160 -26.67 -19.18 -0.85
C ARG A 160 -25.49 -18.39 -1.40
N ASP A 161 -25.13 -17.32 -0.70
CA ASP A 161 -24.01 -16.43 -1.03
C ASP A 161 -22.72 -17.23 -1.30
N ASP A 162 -22.36 -18.12 -0.38
CA ASP A 162 -21.18 -18.99 -0.48
C ASP A 162 -21.16 -19.89 -1.74
N ALA A 163 -22.32 -20.18 -2.33
CA ALA A 163 -22.42 -21.04 -3.50
C ALA A 163 -22.29 -20.27 -4.82
N VAL A 164 -22.61 -18.97 -4.82
CA VAL A 164 -22.48 -18.09 -5.99
C VAL A 164 -21.21 -17.24 -5.93
N GLU A 165 -20.53 -17.21 -4.79
CA GLU A 165 -19.24 -16.55 -4.62
C GLU A 165 -18.21 -17.14 -5.60
N GLY A 166 -17.64 -16.26 -6.44
CA GLY A 166 -16.70 -16.66 -7.48
C GLY A 166 -17.32 -17.36 -8.69
N PHE A 167 -18.65 -17.46 -8.81
CA PHE A 167 -19.32 -17.99 -10.01
C PHE A 167 -18.98 -17.17 -11.26
N ASP A 168 -18.98 -15.84 -11.16
CA ASP A 168 -18.66 -14.97 -12.30
C ASP A 168 -17.22 -15.12 -12.81
N ALA A 169 -16.30 -15.55 -11.94
CA ALA A 169 -14.89 -15.77 -12.26
C ALA A 169 -14.60 -17.16 -12.86
N LYS A 170 -15.61 -18.05 -12.95
CA LYS A 170 -15.47 -19.37 -13.57
C LYS A 170 -15.50 -19.29 -15.10
N SER A 171 -14.97 -20.32 -15.75
CA SER A 171 -15.07 -20.49 -17.20
C SER A 171 -16.53 -20.72 -17.62
N ASP A 172 -16.86 -20.45 -18.89
CA ASP A 172 -18.22 -20.66 -19.40
C ASP A 172 -18.65 -22.14 -19.30
N GLU A 173 -17.69 -23.07 -19.44
CA GLU A 173 -17.89 -24.51 -19.28
C GLU A 173 -18.20 -24.89 -17.82
N ASP A 174 -17.45 -24.33 -16.87
CA ASP A 174 -17.69 -24.51 -15.43
C ASP A 174 -19.02 -23.88 -14.99
N LYS A 175 -19.39 -22.74 -15.57
CA LYS A 175 -20.68 -22.07 -15.31
C LYS A 175 -21.83 -22.93 -15.80
N ALA A 176 -21.73 -23.50 -17.00
CA ALA A 176 -22.73 -24.41 -17.55
C ALA A 176 -22.88 -25.69 -16.70
N ALA A 177 -21.76 -26.30 -16.29
CA ALA A 177 -21.79 -27.47 -15.41
C ALA A 177 -22.39 -27.16 -14.02
N PHE A 178 -22.10 -25.98 -13.48
CA PHE A 178 -22.66 -25.53 -12.21
C PHE A 178 -24.17 -25.27 -12.31
N VAL A 179 -24.63 -24.66 -13.40
CA VAL A 179 -26.06 -24.48 -13.67
C VAL A 179 -26.74 -25.84 -13.79
N ASP A 180 -26.18 -26.76 -14.58
CA ASP A 180 -26.70 -28.11 -14.77
C ASP A 180 -26.83 -28.89 -13.46
N ALA A 181 -25.81 -28.83 -12.60
CA ALA A 181 -25.82 -29.46 -11.28
C ALA A 181 -26.80 -28.81 -10.28
N ASN A 182 -27.25 -27.57 -10.53
CA ASN A 182 -28.13 -26.81 -9.64
C ASN A 182 -29.47 -26.44 -10.29
N LYS A 183 -29.85 -27.09 -11.40
CA LYS A 183 -31.17 -26.93 -12.01
C LYS A 183 -32.26 -27.19 -10.98
N ALA A 184 -33.35 -26.43 -11.09
CA ALA A 184 -34.56 -26.71 -10.33
C ALA A 184 -35.20 -27.97 -10.95
N ASP A 185 -35.47 -28.99 -10.12
CA ASP A 185 -36.34 -30.12 -10.47
C ASP A 185 -37.78 -29.64 -10.76
#